data_AF-A0A679IPK0-F1
#
_entry.id   AF-A0A679IPK0-F1
#
_cell.length_a   1.000
_cell.length_b   1.000
_cell.length_c   1.000
_cell.angle_alpha   90.00
_cell.angle_beta   90.00
_cell.angle_gamma   90.00
#
_symmetry.space_group_name_H-M   'P 1'
#
loop_
_entity.id
_entity.type
_entity.pdbx_description
1 polymer ?
#
loop_
_entity_poly.entity_id
_entity_poly.type
_entity_poly.pdbx_seq_one_letter_code
_entity_poly.pdbx_strand_id
1 'polypeptide(L)'
;MFTYVKVTQNGCSKLCYVQVEVVEGRIILTDVSGLQSRQFLSEKISDLDWQVFDEYYGGRRFSFGKDEMSCQVYEAGLAVIDYLYHQLMQVAV
;
A
#
# COMPACT_ATOMS: atom_id res chain seq x y z
N MET A 1 -0.54 -0.23 -10.20
CA MET A 1 0.56 -1.23 -10.18
C MET A 1 0.11 -2.49 -9.46
N PHE A 2 0.61 -3.68 -9.79
CA PHE A 2 0.24 -4.91 -9.07
C PHE A 2 1.39 -5.38 -8.18
N THR A 3 1.09 -5.75 -6.93
CA THR A 3 2.10 -6.25 -6.00
C THR A 3 1.49 -6.96 -4.79
N TYR A 4 2.33 -7.43 -3.86
CA TYR A 4 1.89 -7.99 -2.59
C TYR A 4 1.78 -6.91 -1.51
N VAL A 5 0.70 -6.97 -0.74
CA VAL A 5 0.50 -6.15 0.45
C VAL A 5 0.21 -7.03 1.64
N LYS A 6 0.92 -6.79 2.75
CA LYS A 6 0.55 -7.33 4.05
C LYS A 6 -0.28 -6.29 4.80
N VAL A 7 -1.50 -6.64 5.14
CA VAL A 7 -2.40 -5.84 5.99
C VAL A 7 -2.42 -6.47 7.37
N THR A 8 -2.22 -5.66 8.41
CA THR A 8 -2.35 -6.09 9.80
C THR A 8 -3.40 -5.23 10.49
N GLN A 9 -4.39 -5.88 11.09
CA GLN A 9 -5.45 -5.21 11.84
C GLN A 9 -5.82 -6.08 13.06
N ASN A 10 -5.92 -5.46 14.24
CA ASN A 10 -6.27 -6.12 15.50
C ASN A 10 -5.38 -7.35 15.80
N GLY A 11 -4.09 -7.25 15.48
CA GLY A 11 -3.11 -8.35 15.65
C GLY A 11 -3.17 -9.47 14.60
N CYS A 12 -4.15 -9.45 13.69
CA CYS A 12 -4.27 -10.41 12.60
C CYS A 12 -3.62 -9.85 11.32
N SER A 13 -2.76 -10.64 10.68
CA SER A 13 -2.14 -10.28 9.41
C SER A 13 -2.66 -11.13 8.25
N LYS A 14 -2.91 -10.49 7.10
CA LYS A 14 -3.20 -11.16 5.83
C LYS A 14 -2.25 -10.64 4.75
N LEU A 15 -1.71 -11.54 3.93
CA LEU A 15 -0.98 -11.21 2.72
C LEU A 15 -1.93 -11.32 1.52
N CYS A 16 -2.02 -10.27 0.71
CA CYS A 16 -2.89 -10.19 -0.47
C CYS A 16 -2.05 -9.82 -1.70
N TYR A 17 -2.42 -10.34 -2.87
CA TYR A 17 -1.95 -9.81 -4.14
C TYR A 17 -2.96 -8.77 -4.64
N VAL A 18 -2.49 -7.55 -4.87
CA VAL A 18 -3.35 -6.38 -5.01
C VAL A 18 -2.97 -5.52 -6.22
N GLN A 19 -3.96 -4.82 -6.74
CA GLN A 19 -3.75 -3.60 -7.52
C GLN A 19 -3.63 -2.42 -6.55
N VAL A 20 -2.54 -1.67 -6.68
CA VAL A 20 -2.20 -0.44 -5.95
C VAL A 20 -2.37 0.74 -6.89
N GLU A 21 -3.18 1.71 -6.48
CA GLU A 21 -3.40 2.95 -7.21
C GLU A 21 -3.30 4.14 -6.26
N VAL A 22 -2.77 5.24 -6.78
CA VAL A 22 -2.84 6.55 -6.13
C VAL A 22 -3.71 7.44 -7.01
N VAL A 23 -4.87 7.85 -6.50
CA VAL A 23 -5.86 8.65 -7.24
C VAL A 23 -6.36 9.75 -6.32
N GLU A 24 -6.29 11.01 -6.78
CA GLU A 24 -6.78 12.18 -6.02
C GLU A 24 -6.26 12.24 -4.57
N GLY A 25 -4.98 11.93 -4.37
CA GLY A 25 -4.36 11.93 -3.04
C GLY A 25 -4.83 10.79 -2.12
N ARG A 26 -5.48 9.76 -2.67
CA ARG A 26 -5.85 8.54 -1.96
C ARG A 26 -5.01 7.37 -2.43
N ILE A 27 -4.55 6.55 -1.49
CA ILE A 27 -4.05 5.21 -1.79
C ILE A 27 -5.24 4.24 -1.80
N ILE A 28 -5.37 3.49 -2.90
CA ILE A 28 -6.42 2.50 -3.11
C ILE A 28 -5.77 1.14 -3.30
N LEU A 29 -6.22 0.16 -2.50
CA LEU A 29 -5.79 -1.23 -2.60
C LEU A 29 -6.98 -2.13 -2.93
N THR A 30 -6.86 -2.82 -4.05
CA THR A 30 -7.86 -3.75 -4.56
C THR A 30 -7.27 -5.15 -4.58
N ASP A 31 -7.82 -6.06 -3.79
CA ASP A 31 -7.46 -7.49 -3.81
C ASP A 31 -7.88 -8.07 -5.17
N VAL A 32 -6.91 -8.64 -5.88
CA VAL A 32 -7.10 -9.27 -7.21
C VAL A 32 -6.74 -10.76 -7.18
N SER A 33 -6.60 -11.35 -5.99
CA SER A 33 -6.25 -12.76 -5.82
C SER A 33 -7.41 -13.74 -6.03
N GLY A 34 -8.65 -13.25 -6.11
CA GLY A 34 -9.87 -14.04 -6.24
C GLY A 34 -10.63 -13.83 -7.56
N LEU A 35 -11.75 -14.56 -7.71
CA LEU A 35 -12.66 -14.46 -8.87
C LEU A 35 -13.31 -13.08 -9.02
N GLN A 36 -13.40 -12.32 -7.93
CA GLN A 36 -13.92 -10.96 -7.92
C GLN A 36 -12.87 -10.03 -7.31
N SER A 37 -12.60 -8.91 -7.97
CA SER A 37 -11.79 -7.85 -7.41
C SER A 37 -12.55 -7.19 -6.26
N ARG A 38 -11.87 -6.98 -5.14
CA ARG A 38 -12.45 -6.33 -3.97
C ARG A 38 -11.53 -5.21 -3.49
N GLN A 39 -12.00 -3.98 -3.59
CA GLN A 39 -11.39 -2.87 -2.88
C GLN A 39 -11.54 -3.12 -1.38
N PHE A 40 -10.42 -3.20 -0.67
CA PHE A 40 -10.41 -3.38 0.78
C PHE A 40 -9.81 -2.19 1.52
N LEU A 41 -9.14 -1.28 0.81
CA LEU A 41 -8.60 -0.05 1.39
C LEU A 41 -8.74 1.12 0.42
N SER A 42 -9.15 2.27 0.94
CA SER A 42 -9.14 3.56 0.25
C SER A 42 -8.96 4.67 1.27
N GLU A 43 -7.71 5.11 1.44
CA GLU A 43 -7.34 6.09 2.45
C GLU A 43 -6.71 7.32 1.82
N LYS A 44 -7.07 8.50 2.34
CA LYS A 44 -6.36 9.72 1.99
C LYS A 44 -4.97 9.69 2.62
N ILE A 45 -3.97 10.03 1.83
CA ILE A 45 -2.57 10.07 2.29
C ILE A 45 -2.40 11.09 3.42
N SER A 46 -3.13 12.20 3.37
CA SER A 46 -3.15 13.25 4.40
C SER A 46 -3.68 12.79 5.76
N ASP A 47 -4.44 11.68 5.78
CA ASP A 47 -5.13 11.19 6.96
C ASP A 47 -4.40 9.96 7.56
N LEU A 48 -3.21 9.64 7.06
CA LEU A 48 -2.36 8.58 7.60
C LEU A 48 -1.62 9.09 8.84
N ASP A 49 -1.59 8.27 9.89
CA ASP A 49 -0.89 8.62 11.12
C ASP A 49 0.64 8.59 10.93
N TRP A 50 1.10 7.69 10.06
CA TRP A 50 2.49 7.55 9.70
C TRP A 50 2.65 6.85 8.35
N GLN A 51 3.77 7.13 7.71
CA GLN A 51 4.20 6.47 6.49
C GLN A 51 5.73 6.45 6.40
N VAL A 52 6.30 5.41 5.80
CA VAL A 52 7.75 5.25 5.65
C VAL A 52 8.08 4.43 4.41
N PHE A 53 9.13 4.85 3.71
CA PHE A 53 9.82 4.04 2.71
C PHE A 53 11.09 3.49 3.36
N ASP A 54 11.24 2.18 3.35
CA ASP A 54 12.41 1.50 3.92
C ASP A 54 12.77 0.24 3.12
N GLU A 55 13.90 -0.35 3.48
CA GLU A 55 14.40 -1.59 2.91
C GLU A 55 14.11 -2.76 3.86
N TYR A 56 13.87 -3.93 3.28
CA TYR A 56 13.77 -5.19 4.01
C TYR A 56 14.60 -6.27 3.31
N TYR A 57 14.79 -7.41 3.98
CA TYR A 57 15.47 -8.56 3.37
C TYR A 57 14.64 -9.11 2.20
N GLY A 58 14.91 -8.62 0.99
CA GLY A 58 14.18 -8.97 -0.22
C GLY A 58 13.80 -7.81 -1.13
N GLY A 59 14.00 -6.54 -0.73
CA GLY A 59 13.74 -5.38 -1.58
C GLY A 59 13.33 -4.14 -0.80
N ARG A 60 12.70 -3.18 -1.49
CA ARG A 60 12.12 -2.00 -0.86
C ARG A 60 10.67 -2.24 -0.45
N ARG A 61 10.17 -1.48 0.52
CA ARG A 61 8.75 -1.47 0.85
C ARG A 61 8.27 -0.06 1.18
N PHE A 62 6.98 0.14 1.04
CA PHE A 62 6.26 1.29 1.55
C PHE A 62 5.33 0.82 2.65
N SER A 63 5.52 1.32 3.87
CA SER A 63 4.68 0.99 5.01
C SER A 63 3.90 2.22 5.47
N PHE A 64 2.64 2.04 5.82
CA PHE A 64 1.80 3.10 6.35
C PHE A 64 0.81 2.56 7.38
N GLY A 65 0.31 3.44 8.23
CA GLY A 65 -0.70 3.09 9.23
C GLY A 65 -1.73 4.16 9.45
N LYS A 66 -2.90 3.71 9.88
CA LYS A 66 -4.04 4.52 10.28
C LYS A 66 -4.81 3.78 11.36
N ASP A 67 -5.05 4.43 12.48
CA ASP A 67 -5.67 3.83 13.66
C ASP A 67 -4.92 2.53 14.06
N GLU A 68 -5.64 1.43 14.24
CA GLU A 68 -5.08 0.10 14.58
C GLU A 68 -4.62 -0.72 13.35
N MET A 69 -4.72 -0.15 12.15
CA MET A 69 -4.35 -0.82 10.90
C MET A 69 -2.96 -0.40 10.44
N SER A 70 -2.16 -1.37 10.01
CA SER A 70 -0.92 -1.12 9.26
C SER A 70 -0.88 -1.91 7.96
N CYS A 71 -0.32 -1.29 6.93
CA CYS A 71 -0.13 -1.88 5.62
C CYS A 71 1.35 -1.83 5.23
N GLN A 72 1.83 -2.90 4.60
CA GLN A 72 3.17 -2.99 4.04
C GLN A 72 3.06 -3.40 2.58
N VAL A 73 3.41 -2.49 1.66
CA VAL A 73 3.44 -2.71 0.22
C VAL A 73 4.86 -3.10 -0.17
N TYR A 74 5.04 -4.30 -0.71
CA TYR A 74 6.36 -4.84 -1.04
C TYR A 74 6.76 -4.51 -2.47
N GLU A 75 8.06 -4.45 -2.75
CA GLU A 75 8.59 -4.41 -4.11
C GLU A 75 8.54 -5.78 -4.77
N ALA A 76 7.34 -6.23 -5.13
CA ALA A 76 7.15 -7.46 -5.89
C ALA A 76 6.43 -7.13 -7.21
N GLY A 77 7.18 -6.92 -8.28
CA GLY A 77 6.66 -6.51 -9.59
C GLY A 77 7.38 -5.28 -10.18
N LEU A 78 6.83 -4.71 -11.25
CA LEU A 78 7.39 -3.55 -11.93
C LEU A 78 7.38 -2.30 -11.04
N ALA A 79 8.56 -1.88 -10.56
CA ALA A 79 8.87 -0.56 -10.00
C ALA A 79 7.80 0.06 -9.08
N VAL A 80 7.11 -0.77 -8.28
CA VAL A 80 5.91 -0.33 -7.55
C VAL A 80 6.25 0.70 -6.48
N ILE A 81 7.44 0.60 -5.89
CA ILE A 81 7.93 1.52 -4.87
C ILE A 81 8.33 2.85 -5.49
N ASP A 82 8.99 2.85 -6.65
CA ASP A 82 9.30 4.10 -7.37
C ASP A 82 8.01 4.81 -7.80
N TYR A 83 7.03 4.06 -8.30
CA TYR A 83 5.70 4.58 -8.61
C TYR A 83 5.07 5.25 -7.39
N LEU A 84 5.01 4.56 -6.25
CA LEU A 84 4.45 5.11 -5.02
C LEU A 84 5.21 6.34 -4.56
N TYR A 85 6.54 6.30 -4.55
CA TYR A 85 7.37 7.43 -4.16
C TYR A 85 7.05 8.69 -4.99
N HIS A 86 6.99 8.56 -6.32
CA HIS A 86 6.67 9.67 -7.19
C HIS A 86 5.24 10.21 -6.99
N GLN A 87 4.25 9.33 -6.85
CA GLN A 87 2.86 9.75 -6.68
C GLN A 87 2.64 10.43 -5.32
N LEU A 88 3.20 9.88 -4.23
CA LEU A 88 3.04 10.44 -2.89
C LEU A 88 3.77 11.79 -2.74
N MET A 89 4.92 11.98 -3.38
CA MET A 89 5.65 13.25 -3.36
C MET A 89 4.93 14.36 -4.13
N GLN A 90 4.12 14.03 -5.14
CA GLN A 90 3.29 15.02 -5.85
C GLN A 90 2.10 15.51 -5.03
N VAL A 91 1.62 14.69 -4.09
CA VAL A 91 0.46 15.01 -3.23
C VAL A 91 0.86 15.83 -1.99
N ALA A 92 2.15 15.82 -1.61
CA ALA A 92 2.67 16.52 -0.44
C ALA A 92 2.94 18.04 -0.67
N VAL A 93 2.49 18.60 -1.80
CA VAL A 93 2.70 20.01 -2.20
C VAL A 93 1.40 20.80 -2.13
#